data_AF-A0A4Y2FFS6-F1
#
_entry.id   AF-A0A4Y2FFS6-F1
#
_cell.length_a   1.000
_cell.length_b   1.000
_cell.length_c   1.000
_cell.angle_alpha   90.00
_cell.angle_beta   90.00
_cell.angle_gamma   90.00
#
_symmetry.space_group_name_H-M   'P 1'
#
loop_
_entity.id
_entity.type
_entity.pdbx_description
1 polymer ?
#
loop_
_entity_poly.entity_id
_entity_poly.type
_entity_poly.pdbx_seq_one_letter_code
_entity_poly.pdbx_strand_id
1 'polypeptide(L)'
;MCKEKRKIVLFIDNCTAHSLIPKMNAVKVVFLLPNTTSKLQPLDQRIIKSFKVFYRKELVKKVVDSNDKKQIIKPFNMLDSMRMADRAWMNVTQKKIKTFLKKLVFPVWKVNQMRSRNSTQKHNSVKNGRKFQKSSTILKRQRLKHLRSSTRIFKCVD
;
A
#
# COMPACT_ATOMS: atom_id res chain seq x y z
N MET A 1 22.91 -4.93 12.85
CA MET A 1 22.72 -4.13 11.62
C MET A 1 24.03 -3.54 11.08
N CYS A 2 24.76 -2.69 11.82
CA CYS A 2 26.07 -2.20 11.35
C CYS A 2 27.15 -3.30 11.25
N LYS A 3 27.13 -4.27 12.17
CA LYS A 3 28.04 -5.43 12.17
C LYS A 3 27.92 -6.34 10.94
N GLU A 4 26.80 -6.30 10.21
CA GLU A 4 26.52 -7.21 9.07
C GLU A 4 26.52 -6.51 7.70
N LYS A 5 26.88 -5.22 7.64
CA LYS A 5 26.94 -4.41 6.40
C LYS A 5 25.66 -4.45 5.52
N ARG A 6 24.49 -4.74 6.11
CA ARG A 6 23.22 -4.82 5.38
C ARG A 6 22.70 -3.43 5.00
N LYS A 7 22.41 -3.23 3.71
CA LYS A 7 21.72 -2.02 3.21
C LYS A 7 20.21 -2.22 3.28
N ILE A 8 19.50 -1.32 3.95
CA ILE A 8 18.03 -1.35 4.09
C ILE A 8 17.41 -0.22 3.29
N VAL A 9 16.26 -0.47 2.67
CA VAL A 9 15.43 0.57 2.05
C VAL A 9 14.18 0.75 2.90
N LEU A 10 13.92 1.97 3.32
CA LEU A 10 12.74 2.36 4.09
C LEU A 10 11.82 3.20 3.21
N PHE A 11 10.58 2.74 3.04
CA PHE A 11 9.55 3.47 2.29
C PHE A 11 8.66 4.24 3.27
N ILE A 12 8.50 5.55 3.03
CA ILE A 12 7.74 6.45 3.90
C ILE A 12 6.78 7.29 3.04
N ASP A 13 5.62 7.67 3.55
CA ASP A 13 4.79 8.71 2.93
C ASP A 13 5.48 10.07 2.89
N ASN A 14 4.98 10.91 1.98
CA ASN A 14 5.33 12.31 1.92
C ASN A 14 4.52 13.12 2.96
N CYS A 15 4.60 12.74 4.24
CA CYS A 15 4.02 13.51 5.34
C CYS A 15 4.98 14.63 5.76
N THR A 16 4.47 15.81 6.10
CA THR A 16 5.28 16.98 6.50
C THR A 16 6.14 16.71 7.73
N ALA A 17 5.69 15.82 8.62
CA ALA A 17 6.44 15.35 9.78
C ALA A 17 7.72 14.56 9.40
N HIS A 18 7.86 14.12 8.14
CA HIS A 18 9.01 13.38 7.63
C HIS A 18 10.00 14.25 6.84
N SER A 19 9.87 15.58 6.93
CA SER A 19 10.73 16.53 6.22
C SER A 19 12.19 16.54 6.71
N LEU A 20 12.43 16.26 8.00
CA LEU A 20 13.76 16.17 8.59
C LEU A 20 14.13 14.72 8.93
N ILE A 21 14.51 13.94 7.92
CA ILE A 21 15.12 12.63 8.15
C ILE A 21 16.64 12.75 8.02
N PRO A 22 17.42 12.47 9.08
CA PRO A 22 18.86 12.53 9.01
C PRO A 22 19.41 11.51 8.01
N LYS A 23 20.52 11.85 7.35
CA LYS A 23 21.21 10.91 6.46
C LYS A 23 21.77 9.75 7.28
N MET A 24 21.43 8.53 6.86
CA MET A 24 21.89 7.29 7.49
C MET A 24 22.79 6.51 6.53
N ASN A 25 23.88 5.96 7.02
CA ASN A 25 24.86 5.24 6.19
C ASN A 25 24.34 3.89 5.67
N ALA A 26 23.48 3.21 6.44
CA ALA A 26 22.99 1.87 6.12
C ALA A 26 21.53 1.85 5.63
N VAL A 27 20.79 2.95 5.78
CA VAL A 27 19.36 3.02 5.47
C VAL A 27 19.13 4.06 4.38
N LYS A 28 18.60 3.62 3.25
CA LYS A 28 18.13 4.49 2.18
C LYS A 28 16.64 4.75 2.37
N VAL A 29 16.28 6.00 2.63
CA VAL A 29 14.87 6.41 2.71
C VAL A 29 14.36 6.76 1.31
N VAL A 30 13.17 6.27 0.98
CA VAL A 30 12.47 6.51 -0.29
C VAL A 30 11.08 7.01 0.04
N PHE A 31 10.80 8.25 -0.34
CA PHE A 31 9.47 8.82 -0.22
C PHE A 31 8.55 8.30 -1.32
N LEU A 32 7.32 7.98 -0.93
CA LEU A 32 6.26 7.68 -1.87
C LEU A 32 5.76 8.95 -2.54
N LEU A 33 5.21 8.82 -3.75
CA LEU A 33 4.69 9.95 -4.51
C LEU A 33 3.56 10.65 -3.73
N PRO A 34 3.50 11.98 -3.75
CA PRO A 34 2.39 12.72 -3.15
C PRO A 34 1.05 12.26 -3.73
N ASN A 35 0.02 12.19 -2.88
CA ASN A 35 -1.35 11.80 -3.23
C ASN A 35 -1.55 10.37 -3.77
N THR A 36 -0.56 9.50 -3.59
CA THR A 36 -0.67 8.08 -3.99
C THR A 36 -0.73 7.13 -2.79
N THR A 37 -0.74 7.68 -1.58
CA THR A 37 -0.62 6.98 -0.29
C THR A 37 -1.61 5.82 -0.17
N SER A 38 -2.91 6.07 -0.38
CA SER A 38 -3.95 5.02 -0.31
C SER A 38 -3.82 3.91 -1.37
N LYS A 39 -3.19 4.20 -2.51
CA LYS A 39 -3.01 3.23 -3.62
C LYS A 39 -1.68 2.49 -3.56
N LEU A 40 -0.65 3.10 -3.00
CA LEU A 40 0.72 2.60 -3.08
C LEU A 40 1.28 2.19 -1.71
N GLN A 41 0.72 2.68 -0.59
CA GLN A 41 1.17 2.27 0.72
C GLN A 41 0.80 0.81 0.99
N PRO A 42 1.79 -0.07 1.13
CA PRO A 42 1.55 -1.48 1.42
C PRO A 42 0.90 -1.68 2.80
N LEU A 43 1.22 -0.76 3.71
CA LEU A 43 0.68 -0.73 5.07
C LEU A 43 -0.84 -0.53 5.01
N ASP A 44 -1.29 0.55 4.39
CA ASP A 44 -2.71 0.92 4.28
C ASP A 44 -3.55 -0.13 3.56
N GLN A 45 -3.07 -0.66 2.44
CA GLN A 45 -3.92 -1.50 1.60
C GLN A 45 -4.23 -2.88 2.20
N ARG A 46 -3.29 -3.48 2.91
CA ARG A 46 -3.40 -4.91 3.27
C ARG A 46 -2.97 -5.24 4.67
N ILE A 47 -1.91 -4.62 5.19
CA ILE A 47 -1.44 -4.90 6.55
C ILE A 47 -2.44 -4.33 7.56
N ILE A 48 -2.81 -3.05 7.44
CA ILE A 48 -3.82 -2.41 8.31
C ILE A 48 -5.17 -3.12 8.16
N LYS A 49 -5.56 -3.50 6.94
CA LYS A 49 -6.79 -4.28 6.73
C LYS A 49 -6.75 -5.62 7.48
N SER A 50 -5.67 -6.38 7.35
CA SER A 50 -5.54 -7.68 8.04
C SER A 50 -5.51 -7.49 9.57
N PHE A 51 -4.79 -6.48 10.04
CA PHE A 51 -4.73 -6.14 11.46
C PHE A 51 -6.13 -5.80 12.01
N LYS A 52 -6.88 -4.91 11.34
CA LYS A 52 -8.25 -4.54 11.74
C LYS A 52 -9.18 -5.76 11.81
N VAL A 53 -9.05 -6.72 10.89
CA VAL A 53 -9.83 -7.96 10.92
C VAL A 53 -9.49 -8.78 12.17
N PHE A 54 -8.21 -8.96 12.49
CA PHE A 54 -7.80 -9.71 13.68
C PHE A 54 -8.19 -8.98 14.97
N TYR A 55 -8.06 -7.67 15.01
CA TYR A 55 -8.49 -6.87 16.16
C TYR A 55 -10.00 -7.00 16.42
N ARG A 56 -10.82 -6.95 15.36
CA ARG A 56 -12.27 -7.18 15.47
C ARG A 56 -12.60 -8.60 15.92
N LYS A 57 -11.83 -9.60 15.47
CA LYS A 57 -11.98 -10.99 15.94
C LYS A 57 -11.75 -11.09 17.45
N GLU A 58 -10.74 -10.40 17.97
CA GLU A 58 -10.48 -10.34 19.42
C GLU A 58 -11.62 -9.64 20.19
N LEU A 59 -12.22 -8.58 19.63
CA LEU A 59 -13.39 -7.92 20.21
C LEU A 59 -14.57 -8.90 20.33
N VAL A 60 -14.93 -9.54 19.21
CA VAL A 60 -16.05 -10.49 19.17
C VAL A 60 -15.81 -11.65 20.12
N LYS A 61 -14.57 -12.19 20.15
CA LYS A 61 -14.22 -13.28 21.07
C LYS A 61 -14.49 -12.91 22.53
N LYS A 62 -14.06 -11.73 22.97
CA LYS A 62 -14.32 -11.27 24.35
C LYS A 62 -15.79 -11.13 24.68
N VAL A 63 -16.60 -10.65 23.73
CA VAL A 63 -18.05 -10.51 23.91
C VAL A 63 -18.70 -11.89 24.05
N VAL A 64 -18.35 -12.83 23.17
CA VAL A 64 -18.84 -14.22 23.21
C VAL A 64 -18.41 -14.91 24.51
N ASP A 65 -17.14 -14.81 24.89
CA ASP A 65 -16.61 -15.41 26.13
C ASP A 65 -17.32 -14.86 27.39
N SER A 66 -17.75 -13.60 27.37
CA SER A 66 -18.50 -12.98 28.48
C SER A 66 -19.95 -13.48 28.51
N ASN A 67 -20.58 -13.60 27.33
CA ASN A 67 -21.92 -14.12 27.17
C ASN A 67 -22.03 -15.58 27.62
N ASP A 68 -21.07 -16.43 27.22
CA ASP A 68 -21.04 -17.84 27.59
C ASP A 68 -20.91 -18.04 29.11
N LYS A 69 -20.18 -17.13 29.77
CA LYS A 69 -20.02 -17.13 31.23
C LYS A 69 -21.19 -16.44 31.96
N LYS A 70 -22.21 -15.97 31.25
CA LYS A 70 -23.34 -15.16 31.76
C LYS A 70 -22.87 -13.95 32.59
N GLN A 71 -21.72 -13.38 32.25
CA GLN A 71 -21.17 -12.21 32.94
C GLN A 71 -21.61 -10.92 32.26
N ILE A 72 -21.84 -9.88 33.06
CA ILE A 72 -22.03 -8.53 32.55
C ILE A 72 -20.76 -8.11 31.80
N ILE A 73 -20.92 -7.71 30.54
CA ILE A 73 -19.80 -7.25 29.71
C ILE A 73 -19.19 -6.00 30.35
N LYS A 74 -17.95 -6.12 30.81
CA LYS A 74 -17.21 -4.98 31.34
C LYS A 74 -16.87 -4.01 30.21
N PRO A 75 -16.90 -2.68 30.46
CA PRO A 75 -16.45 -1.71 29.49
C PRO A 75 -14.98 -1.95 29.11
N PHE A 76 -14.65 -1.79 27.83
CA PHE A 76 -13.28 -1.94 27.35
C PHE A 76 -12.40 -0.82 27.89
N ASN A 77 -11.34 -1.20 28.60
CA ASN A 77 -10.31 -0.26 29.02
C ASN A 77 -9.14 -0.19 28.02
N MET A 78 -8.23 0.75 28.26
CA MET A 78 -7.06 0.96 27.39
C MET A 78 -6.11 -0.24 27.38
N LEU A 79 -5.92 -0.91 28.53
CA LEU A 79 -5.07 -2.09 28.65
C LEU A 79 -5.59 -3.26 27.81
N ASP A 80 -6.91 -3.46 27.80
CA ASP A 80 -7.56 -4.45 26.96
C ASP A 80 -7.34 -4.17 25.48
N SER A 81 -7.50 -2.91 25.09
CA SER A 81 -7.24 -2.47 23.71
C SER A 81 -5.79 -2.74 23.30
N MET A 82 -4.82 -2.44 24.16
CA MET A 82 -3.39 -2.73 23.91
C MET A 82 -3.12 -4.22 23.75
N ARG A 83 -3.64 -5.05 24.67
CA ARG A 83 -3.49 -6.51 24.61
C ARG A 83 -4.12 -7.11 23.36
N MET A 84 -5.25 -6.56 22.92
CA MET A 84 -5.90 -6.98 21.69
C MET A 84 -5.13 -6.55 20.44
N ALA A 85 -4.53 -5.36 20.45
CA ALA A 85 -3.65 -4.92 19.39
C ALA A 85 -2.43 -5.83 19.27
N ASP A 86 -1.80 -6.20 20.39
CA ASP A 86 -0.68 -7.14 20.42
C ASP A 86 -1.08 -8.50 19.82
N ARG A 87 -2.17 -9.12 20.31
CA ARG A 87 -2.66 -10.40 19.76
C ARG A 87 -3.05 -10.29 18.28
N ALA A 88 -3.66 -9.19 17.86
CA ALA A 88 -4.00 -8.97 16.47
C ALA A 88 -2.75 -8.87 15.58
N TRP A 89 -1.69 -8.22 16.07
CA TRP A 89 -0.43 -8.10 15.36
C TRP A 89 0.29 -9.44 15.22
N MET A 90 0.31 -10.27 16.27
CA MET A 90 0.92 -11.61 16.21
C MET A 90 0.25 -12.54 15.18
N ASN A 91 -1.02 -12.29 14.88
CA ASN A 91 -1.74 -13.02 13.83
C ASN A 91 -1.44 -12.53 12.40
N VAL A 92 -0.79 -11.37 12.23
CA VAL A 92 -0.32 -10.89 10.93
C VAL A 92 0.96 -11.63 10.54
N THR A 93 0.81 -12.73 9.80
CA THR A 93 1.94 -13.58 9.44
C THR A 93 2.96 -12.90 8.52
N GLN A 94 4.24 -13.21 8.73
CA GLN A 94 5.33 -12.74 7.85
C GLN A 94 5.12 -13.13 6.38
N LYS A 95 4.50 -14.29 6.12
CA LYS A 95 4.12 -14.74 4.77
C LYS A 95 3.19 -13.74 4.09
N LYS A 96 2.17 -13.23 4.81
CA LYS A 96 1.26 -12.19 4.29
C LYS A 96 2.03 -10.93 3.95
N ILE A 97 2.87 -10.45 4.87
CA ILE A 97 3.70 -9.24 4.68
C ILE A 97 4.59 -9.39 3.43
N LYS A 98 5.33 -10.51 3.30
CA LYS A 98 6.21 -10.79 2.16
C LYS A 98 5.46 -10.82 0.83
N THR A 99 4.30 -11.49 0.79
CA THR A 99 3.46 -11.53 -0.42
C THR A 99 2.96 -10.15 -0.81
N PHE A 100 2.63 -9.28 0.14
CA PHE A 100 2.15 -7.93 -0.14
C PHE A 100 3.26 -7.01 -0.63
N LEU A 101 4.41 -7.03 0.02
CA LEU A 101 5.59 -6.29 -0.44
C LEU A 101 5.94 -6.69 -1.89
N LYS A 102 5.94 -8.00 -2.19
CA LYS A 102 6.14 -8.52 -3.55
C LYS A 102 5.14 -7.96 -4.57
N LYS A 103 3.84 -7.92 -4.23
CA LYS A 103 2.78 -7.52 -5.16
C LYS A 103 2.68 -6.01 -5.41
N LEU A 104 2.98 -5.18 -4.40
CA LEU A 104 2.70 -3.75 -4.48
C LEU A 104 3.98 -2.92 -4.62
N VAL A 105 5.03 -3.23 -3.85
CA VAL A 105 6.23 -2.38 -3.80
C VAL A 105 7.09 -2.55 -5.04
N PHE A 106 7.33 -3.80 -5.48
CA PHE A 106 8.24 -4.06 -6.61
C PHE A 106 7.74 -3.50 -7.95
N PRO A 107 6.46 -3.67 -8.33
CA PRO A 107 5.96 -3.08 -9.58
C PRO A 107 5.97 -1.55 -9.56
N VAL A 108 5.58 -0.95 -8.43
CA VAL A 108 5.54 0.51 -8.24
C VAL A 108 6.93 1.12 -8.31
N TRP A 109 7.92 0.47 -7.67
CA TRP A 109 9.31 0.88 -7.74
C TRP A 109 9.83 0.86 -9.19
N LYS A 110 9.52 -0.20 -9.94
CA LYS A 110 9.94 -0.33 -11.35
C LYS A 110 9.37 0.79 -12.23
N VAL A 111 8.09 1.12 -12.05
CA VAL A 111 7.41 2.21 -12.76
C VAL A 111 8.03 3.57 -12.42
N ASN A 112 8.30 3.84 -11.14
CA ASN A 112 8.89 5.11 -10.72
C ASN A 112 10.33 5.30 -11.22
N GLN A 113 11.12 4.22 -11.26
CA GLN A 113 12.47 4.25 -11.81
C GLN A 113 12.47 4.52 -13.33
N MET A 114 11.52 3.93 -14.08
CA MET A 114 11.34 4.21 -15.50
C MET A 114 10.91 5.66 -15.76
N ARG A 115 10.04 6.23 -14.93
CA ARG A 115 9.57 7.61 -15.07
C ARG A 115 10.67 8.64 -14.76
N SER A 116 11.49 8.37 -13.74
CA SER A 116 12.64 9.21 -13.40
C SER A 116 13.73 9.20 -14.49
N ARG A 117 13.99 8.06 -15.14
CA ARG A 117 14.92 7.99 -16.29
C ARG A 117 14.43 8.80 -17.50
N ASN A 118 13.12 8.78 -17.77
CA ASN A 118 12.53 9.50 -18.89
C ASN A 118 12.47 11.03 -18.67
N SER A 119 12.40 11.51 -17.42
CA SER A 119 12.50 12.94 -17.12
C SER A 119 13.92 13.49 -17.28
N THR A 120 14.95 12.69 -16.98
CA THR A 120 16.36 13.10 -17.15
C THR A 120 16.76 13.15 -18.62
N GLN A 121 16.21 12.29 -19.47
CA GLN A 121 16.41 12.38 -20.93
C GLN A 121 15.71 13.60 -21.56
N LYS A 122 14.59 14.07 -20.99
CA LYS A 122 13.87 15.22 -21.54
C LYS A 122 14.64 16.53 -21.35
N HIS A 123 15.42 16.68 -20.28
CA HIS A 123 16.23 17.89 -20.04
C HIS A 123 17.50 17.98 -20.91
N ASN A 124 18.04 16.85 -21.37
CA ASN A 124 19.20 16.83 -22.28
C ASN A 124 18.82 16.92 -23.77
N SER A 125 17.54 16.76 -24.12
CA SER A 125 17.08 16.77 -25.50
C SER A 125 16.43 18.09 -25.96
N VAL A 126 16.31 19.11 -25.09
CA VAL A 126 15.78 20.42 -25.52
C VAL A 126 16.80 21.24 -26.34
N LYS A 127 18.07 20.82 -26.41
CA LYS A 127 19.10 21.55 -27.17
C LYS A 127 19.25 21.17 -28.65
N ASN A 128 18.62 20.11 -29.15
CA ASN A 128 18.74 19.78 -30.59
C ASN A 128 17.37 19.46 -31.21
N GLY A 129 17.01 20.24 -32.21
CA GLY A 129 15.71 20.21 -32.87
C GLY A 129 15.48 19.04 -33.84
N ARG A 130 14.20 18.95 -34.23
CA ARG A 130 13.56 18.23 -35.34
C ARG A 130 13.41 16.71 -35.25
N LYS A 131 12.12 16.32 -35.21
CA LYS A 131 11.46 15.11 -35.72
C LYS A 131 11.97 13.75 -35.22
N PHE A 132 11.13 13.08 -34.42
CA PHE A 132 10.70 11.71 -34.73
C PHE A 132 9.33 11.41 -34.11
N GLN A 133 8.30 11.30 -34.96
CA GLN A 133 7.00 10.73 -34.63
C GLN A 133 7.13 9.22 -34.41
N LYS A 134 6.14 8.65 -33.70
CA LYS A 134 5.87 7.23 -33.36
C LYS A 134 6.29 6.93 -31.91
N SER A 135 5.36 6.79 -30.96
CA SER A 135 4.44 5.65 -30.95
C SER A 135 3.18 5.95 -30.12
N SER A 136 2.04 6.00 -30.80
CA SER A 136 0.72 6.35 -30.29
C SER A 136 -0.17 5.14 -29.95
N THR A 137 0.37 3.92 -29.82
CA THR A 137 -0.45 2.71 -29.96
C THR A 137 -0.64 1.84 -28.72
N ILE A 138 0.00 2.11 -27.58
CA ILE A 138 -0.12 1.23 -26.39
C ILE A 138 -1.16 1.72 -25.36
N LEU A 139 -1.45 3.03 -25.30
CA LEU A 139 -2.38 3.61 -24.31
C LEU A 139 -3.85 3.72 -24.77
N LYS A 140 -4.17 3.44 -26.05
CA LYS A 140 -5.57 3.42 -26.53
C LYS A 140 -6.26 2.06 -26.40
N ARG A 141 -5.52 0.97 -26.18
CA ARG A 141 -6.09 -0.40 -26.09
C ARG A 141 -6.71 -0.76 -24.74
N GLN A 142 -6.50 0.01 -23.67
CA GLN A 142 -7.11 -0.25 -22.36
C GLN A 142 -8.39 0.56 -22.09
N ARG A 143 -8.76 1.51 -22.96
CA ARG A 143 -9.96 2.35 -22.78
C ARG A 143 -11.21 1.87 -23.53
N LEU A 144 -11.13 0.78 -24.29
CA LEU A 144 -12.25 0.21 -25.06
C LEU A 144 -12.79 -1.14 -24.54
N LYS A 145 -12.24 -1.67 -23.43
CA LYS A 145 -12.75 -2.92 -22.82
C LYS A 145 -13.71 -2.70 -21.65
N HIS A 146 -13.91 -1.46 -21.20
CA HIS A 146 -14.80 -1.16 -20.06
C HIS A 146 -16.13 -0.50 -20.44
N LEU A 147 -16.44 -0.37 -21.73
CA LEU A 147 -17.71 0.20 -22.24
C LEU A 147 -18.58 -0.83 -23.00
N ARG A 148 -18.27 -2.13 -22.94
CA ARG A 148 -19.05 -3.21 -23.60
C ARG A 148 -19.56 -4.31 -22.66
N SER A 149 -19.62 -4.05 -21.36
CA SER A 149 -20.20 -4.98 -20.38
C SER A 149 -21.30 -4.36 -19.51
N SER A 150 -21.87 -3.22 -19.93
CA SER A 150 -22.95 -2.51 -19.20
C SER A 150 -24.16 -2.18 -20.09
N THR A 151 -24.45 -3.04 -21.07
CA THR A 151 -25.68 -3.00 -21.88
C THR A 151 -26.12 -4.43 -22.20
N ARG A 152 -26.51 -5.16 -21.16
CA ARG A 152 -27.38 -6.34 -21.30
C ARG A 152 -27.97 -6.68 -19.94
N ILE A 153 -29.08 -6.02 -19.60
CA ILE A 153 -30.21 -6.41 -18.73
C ILE A 153 -31.13 -5.17 -18.70
N PHE A 154 -32.43 -5.38 -18.87
CA PHE A 154 -33.51 -4.45 -19.26
C PHE A 154 -33.75 -4.28 -20.76
N LYS A 155 -34.42 -5.28 -21.34
CA LYS A 155 -35.50 -5.04 -22.30
C LYS A 155 -36.82 -5.18 -21.52
N CYS A 156 -37.57 -4.09 -21.41
CA CYS A 156 -39.03 -4.10 -21.21
C CYS A 156 -39.73 -4.67 -22.46
N VAL A 157 -41.07 -4.82 -22.35
CA VAL A 157 -42.12 -5.21 -23.33
C VAL A 157 -42.75 -6.52 -22.81
N ASP A 158 -43.98 -6.59 -22.29
CA ASP A 158 -45.14 -5.67 -22.23
C ASP A 158 -45.79 -5.68 -20.84
#